data_AF-A0A3E0N873-F1
#
_entry.id   AF-A0A3E0N873-F1
#
_cell.length_a   1.000
_cell.length_b   1.000
_cell.length_c   1.000
_cell.angle_alpha   90.00
_cell.angle_beta   90.00
_cell.angle_gamma   90.00
#
_symmetry.space_group_name_H-M   'P 1'
#
loop_
_entity.id
_entity.type
_entity.pdbx_description
1 polymer ?
#
loop_
_entity_poly.entity_id
_entity_poly.type
_entity_poly.pdbx_seq_one_letter_code
_entity_poly.pdbx_strand_id
1 'polypeptide(L)' 'MQVLIVGGAGFLGANLVRRCLQEPDVRVTVVDSLD' A
#
# COMPACT_ATOMS: atom_id res chain seq x y z
N MET A 1 11.66 1.34 5.89
CA MET A 1 11.13 0.00 5.49
C MET A 1 10.62 0.06 4.05
N GLN A 2 10.77 -0.99 3.23
CA GLN A 2 10.23 -1.03 1.86
C GLN A 2 9.08 -2.04 1.76
N VAL A 3 7.92 -1.60 1.26
CA VAL A 3 6.69 -2.40 1.20
C VAL A 3 6.13 -2.36 -0.22
N LEU A 4 5.86 -3.54 -0.80
CA LEU A 4 5.11 -3.69 -2.06
C LEU A 4 3.70 -4.18 -1.74
N ILE A 5 2.68 -3.48 -2.26
CA ILE A 5 1.28 -3.87 -2.13
C ILE A 5 0.71 -4.08 -3.53
N VAL A 6 0.22 -5.29 -3.80
CA VAL A 6 -0.52 -5.63 -5.02
C VAL A 6 -2.02 -5.66 -4.69
N GLY A 7 -2.86 -5.00 -5.48
CA GLY A 7 -4.30 -4.86 -5.18
C GLY A 7 -4.60 -3.72 -4.18
N GLY A 8 -3.84 -2.61 -4.25
CA GLY A 8 -3.93 -1.50 -3.31
C GLY A 8 -5.19 -0.63 -3.35
N ALA A 9 -5.97 -0.70 -4.43
CA ALA A 9 -7.25 0.00 -4.61
C ALA A 9 -8.44 -0.78 -4.01
N GLY A 10 -8.24 -2.04 -3.61
CA GLY A 10 -9.24 -2.82 -2.87
C GLY A 10 -9.37 -2.42 -1.40
N PHE A 11 -10.36 -2.99 -0.70
CA PHE A 11 -10.63 -2.68 0.72
C PHE A 11 -9.40 -2.90 1.62
N LEU A 12 -8.78 -4.08 1.55
CA LEU A 12 -7.61 -4.40 2.37
C LEU A 12 -6.39 -3.59 1.94
N GLY A 13 -6.15 -3.49 0.64
CA GLY A 13 -5.02 -2.75 0.08
C GLY A 13 -5.01 -1.29 0.53
N ALA A 14 -6.15 -0.59 0.40
CA ALA A 14 -6.24 0.83 0.72
C ALA A 14 -6.05 1.09 2.22
N ASN A 15 -6.59 0.22 3.08
CA ASN A 15 -6.41 0.35 4.53
C ASN A 15 -4.99 -0.02 4.98
N LEU A 16 -4.37 -1.02 4.35
CA LEU A 16 -2.99 -1.38 4.62
C LEU A 16 -2.04 -0.25 4.22
N VAL A 17 -2.23 0.38 3.06
CA VAL A 17 -1.48 1.57 2.64
C VAL A 17 -1.55 2.66 3.71
N ARG A 18 -2.77 3.02 4.16
CA ARG A 18 -2.96 4.04 5.21
C ARG A 18 -2.21 3.70 6.50
N ARG A 19 -2.26 2.44 6.94
CA ARG A 19 -1.56 1.98 8.14
C ARG A 19 -0.04 2.02 7.95
N CYS A 20 0.47 1.57 6.80
CA CYS A 20 1.90 1.57 6.50
C CYS A 20 2.46 2.99 6.48
N LEU A 21 1.74 3.95 5.90
CA LEU A 21 2.15 5.36 5.83
C LEU A 21 2.24 6.08 7.19
N GLN A 22 1.80 5.45 8.29
CA GLN A 22 2.00 5.97 9.65
C GLN A 22 3.40 5.64 10.21
N GLU A 23 4.14 4.73 9.59
CA GLU A 23 5.49 4.38 10.02
C GLU A 23 6.52 5.39 9.49
N PRO A 24 7.45 5.87 10.34
CA PRO A 24 8.52 6.76 9.88
C PRO A 24 9.44 6.04 8.88
N ASP A 25 9.94 6.78 7.89
CA ASP A 25 10.88 6.30 6.87
C ASP A 25 10.42 5.05 6.09
N VAL A 26 9.10 4.90 5.92
CA VAL A 26 8.51 3.87 5.07
C VAL A 26 8.47 4.33 3.60
N ARG A 27 8.72 3.39 2.69
CA ARG A 27 8.47 3.56 1.26
C ARG A 27 7.49 2.47 0.82
N VAL A 28 6.30 2.89 0.39
CA VAL A 28 5.25 2.00 -0.10
C VAL A 28 5.15 2.14 -1.62
N THR A 29 5.25 1.03 -2.34
CA THR A 29 4.95 0.94 -3.76
C THR A 29 3.67 0.14 -3.91
N VAL A 30 2.69 0.71 -4.63
CA VAL A 30 1.40 0.08 -4.86
C VAL A 30 1.28 -0.25 -6.34
N VAL A 31 0.88 -1.49 -6.63
CA VAL A 31 0.54 -1.97 -7.97
C VAL A 31 -0.91 -2.42 -7.94
N ASP A 32 -1.70 -1.98 -8.90
CA ASP A 32 -3.06 -2.48 -9.08
C ASP A 32 -3.41 -2.60 -10.56
N SER A 33 -4.43 -3.40 -10.84
CA SER A 33 -5.05 -3.47 -12.15
C SER A 33 -5.92 -2.24 -12.39
N LEU A 34 -6.02 -1.83 -13.65
CA LEU A 34 -7.03 -0.87 -14.12
C LEU A 34 -8.24 -1.57 -14.76
N ASP A 35 -8.16 -2.90 -14.93
CA ASP A 35 -9.25 -3.76 -15.43
C ASP A 35 -10.34 -3.99 -14.37
#